data_AF-A0A923XZU3-F1
#
_entry.id   AF-A0A923XZU3-F1
#
_cell.length_a   1.000
_cell.length_b   1.000
_cell.length_c   1.000
_cell.angle_alpha   90.00
_cell.angle_beta   90.00
_cell.angle_gamma   90.00
#
_symmetry.space_group_name_H-M   'P 1'
#
loop_
_entity.id
_entity.type
_entity.pdbx_description
1 polymer ?
#
loop_
_entity_poly.entity_id
_entity_poly.type
_entity_poly.pdbx_seq_one_letter_code
_entity_poly.pdbx_strand_id
1 'polypeptide(L)'
;MLESFKRFFSKPPARPDLADASEWAKRRGHGFKRARGDEGFVIDGVLDGKPWRMEWGPPQRGYIVGHELRLRMELELSGDAQMLLLSRPLMDTLERQTFEEFTDNVQTQIGTKTPEEMRWLVMFPKVNLSPLKVLRTRFGAVASDPAAGLAWLEGPLANMLERAATSFLLDEPPFVLMTLRGRAYLRMQLVSPDATVISAVLALFETAVAQALRAAASDGSTDANAAWGPTSSTAWQSLQPLDTDAASRKR
;
A
#
# COMPACT_ATOMS: atom_id res chain seq x y z
N MET A 1 -41.76 8.43 17.47
CA MET A 1 -40.86 7.66 18.36
C MET A 1 -41.08 6.15 18.19
N LEU A 2 -40.82 5.57 17.01
CA LEU A 2 -41.09 4.14 16.73
C LEU A 2 -40.09 3.48 15.77
N GLU A 3 -38.85 4.00 15.64
CA GLU A 3 -37.82 3.38 14.78
C GLU A 3 -36.77 2.53 15.53
N SER A 4 -36.80 2.51 16.87
CA SER A 4 -35.70 1.97 17.67
C SER A 4 -35.69 0.45 17.90
N PHE A 5 -36.60 -0.32 17.29
CA PHE A 5 -36.76 -1.76 17.61
C PHE A 5 -36.41 -2.76 16.49
N LYS A 6 -35.92 -2.32 15.31
CA LYS A 6 -35.59 -3.25 14.21
C LYS A 6 -34.14 -3.76 14.17
N ARG A 7 -33.27 -3.39 15.12
CA ARG A 7 -31.84 -3.72 15.06
C ARG A 7 -31.39 -4.99 15.82
N PHE A 8 -32.32 -5.80 16.32
CA PHE A 8 -31.99 -6.88 17.26
C PHE A 8 -31.86 -8.31 16.67
N PHE A 9 -31.89 -8.49 15.35
CA PHE A 9 -31.84 -9.84 14.74
C PHE A 9 -30.82 -10.02 13.60
N SER A 10 -29.78 -9.20 13.52
CA SER A 10 -28.66 -9.50 12.63
C SER A 10 -27.74 -10.52 13.30
N LYS A 11 -27.72 -11.76 12.78
CA LYS A 11 -26.63 -12.71 13.06
C LYS A 11 -25.30 -11.96 12.87
N PRO A 12 -24.35 -12.03 13.82
CA PRO A 12 -23.02 -11.49 13.57
C PRO A 12 -22.46 -12.16 12.30
N PRO A 13 -21.86 -11.39 11.37
CA PRO A 13 -21.25 -11.98 10.19
C PRO A 13 -20.27 -13.07 10.65
N ALA A 14 -20.28 -14.22 9.95
CA ALA A 14 -19.36 -15.31 10.25
C ALA A 14 -17.94 -14.75 10.28
N ARG A 15 -17.23 -14.93 11.41
CA ARG A 15 -15.84 -14.51 11.51
C ARG A 15 -15.05 -15.29 10.45
N PRO A 16 -14.25 -14.62 9.61
CA PRO A 16 -13.43 -15.31 8.65
C PRO A 16 -12.48 -16.26 9.39
N ASP A 17 -12.35 -17.47 8.87
CA ASP A 17 -11.45 -18.46 9.45
C ASP A 17 -10.00 -18.05 9.16
N LEU A 18 -9.30 -17.60 10.20
CA LEU A 18 -7.90 -17.18 10.11
C LEU A 18 -6.92 -18.35 10.27
N ALA A 19 -7.42 -19.58 10.45
CA ALA A 19 -6.58 -20.78 10.56
C ALA A 19 -5.75 -20.98 9.28
N ASP A 20 -6.37 -20.85 8.11
CA ASP A 20 -5.72 -21.01 6.81
C ASP A 20 -4.52 -20.06 6.64
N ALA A 21 -4.70 -18.78 6.96
CA ALA A 21 -3.65 -17.76 6.91
C ALA A 21 -2.50 -18.07 7.90
N SER A 22 -2.84 -18.56 9.09
CA SER A 22 -1.86 -18.93 10.12
C SER A 22 -1.03 -20.15 9.72
N GLU A 23 -1.68 -21.21 9.23
CA GLU A 23 -1.00 -22.42 8.75
C GLU A 23 -0.16 -22.15 7.51
N TRP A 24 -0.66 -21.32 6.59
CA TRP A 24 0.10 -20.84 5.45
C TRP A 24 1.39 -20.13 5.88
N ALA A 25 1.29 -19.19 6.82
CA ALA A 25 2.44 -18.42 7.30
C ALA A 25 3.47 -19.35 7.95
N LYS A 26 3.02 -20.25 8.83
CA LYS A 26 3.88 -21.24 9.51
C LYS A 26 4.60 -22.15 8.52
N ARG A 27 3.90 -22.68 7.50
CA ARG A 27 4.49 -23.54 6.46
C ARG A 27 5.59 -22.85 5.66
N ARG A 28 5.49 -21.53 5.50
CA ARG A 28 6.50 -20.70 4.83
C ARG A 28 7.57 -20.13 5.76
N GLY A 29 7.55 -20.48 7.05
CA GLY A 29 8.49 -19.95 8.04
C GLY A 29 8.30 -18.47 8.37
N HIS A 30 7.14 -17.89 8.05
CA HIS A 30 6.80 -16.51 8.36
C HIS A 30 6.30 -16.38 9.80
N GLY A 31 6.53 -15.21 10.42
CA GLY A 31 5.94 -14.87 11.70
C GLY A 31 4.44 -14.59 11.53
N PHE A 32 3.61 -15.09 12.45
CA PHE A 32 2.16 -14.83 12.44
C PHE A 32 1.70 -14.34 13.81
N LYS A 33 0.91 -13.27 13.83
CA LYS A 33 0.31 -12.69 15.04
C LYS A 33 -1.16 -12.37 14.78
N ARG A 34 -2.05 -12.67 15.73
CA ARG A 34 -3.42 -12.16 15.70
C ARG A 34 -3.45 -10.69 16.09
N ALA A 35 -4.29 -9.90 15.42
CA ALA A 35 -4.50 -8.50 15.79
C ALA A 35 -5.23 -8.42 17.14
N ARG A 36 -5.00 -7.33 17.90
CA ARG A 36 -5.69 -7.10 19.17
C ARG A 36 -7.18 -6.89 18.90
N GLY A 37 -8.04 -7.61 19.61
CA GLY A 37 -9.50 -7.52 19.43
C GLY A 37 -10.10 -8.50 18.42
N ASP A 38 -9.32 -9.49 17.95
CA ASP A 38 -9.72 -10.56 17.00
C ASP A 38 -10.14 -10.10 15.58
N GLU A 39 -10.03 -8.82 15.26
CA GLU A 39 -10.30 -8.30 13.91
C GLU A 39 -9.03 -8.36 13.02
N GLY A 40 -8.52 -9.58 12.81
CA GLY A 40 -7.53 -9.88 11.77
C GLY A 40 -6.16 -10.36 12.24
N PHE A 41 -5.13 -10.17 11.40
CA PHE A 41 -3.79 -10.73 11.61
C PHE A 41 -2.67 -9.87 11.04
N VAL A 42 -1.45 -10.19 11.47
CA VAL A 42 -0.20 -9.67 10.95
C VAL A 42 0.72 -10.84 10.60
N ILE A 43 1.32 -10.79 9.42
CA ILE A 43 2.35 -11.71 8.96
C ILE A 43 3.63 -10.92 8.71
N ASP A 44 4.73 -11.35 9.32
CA ASP A 44 6.06 -10.78 9.16
C ASP A 44 6.93 -11.77 8.36
N GLY A 45 7.64 -11.28 7.34
CA GLY A 45 8.55 -12.08 6.54
C GLY A 45 9.76 -11.27 6.06
N VAL A 46 10.59 -11.92 5.24
CA VAL A 46 11.83 -11.33 4.70
C VAL A 46 11.91 -11.66 3.22
N LEU A 47 12.31 -10.68 2.42
CA LEU A 47 12.66 -10.82 1.00
C LEU A 47 14.05 -10.19 0.81
N ASP A 48 15.00 -10.94 0.28
CA ASP A 48 16.39 -10.49 0.04
C ASP A 48 17.05 -9.77 1.24
N GLY A 49 16.82 -10.31 2.45
CA GLY A 49 17.34 -9.75 3.70
C GLY A 49 16.58 -8.52 4.23
N LYS A 50 15.62 -7.99 3.49
CA LYS A 50 14.79 -6.85 3.89
C LYS A 50 13.43 -7.33 4.44
N PRO A 51 13.00 -6.83 5.60
CA PRO A 51 11.74 -7.26 6.21
C PRO A 51 10.54 -6.68 5.47
N TRP A 52 9.51 -7.49 5.27
CA TRP A 52 8.19 -7.07 4.84
C TRP A 52 7.14 -7.40 5.91
N ARG A 53 6.07 -6.62 5.95
CA ARG A 53 4.92 -6.86 6.81
C ARG A 53 3.64 -6.87 5.99
N MET A 54 2.82 -7.89 6.20
CA MET A 54 1.45 -8.00 5.73
C MET A 54 0.49 -7.88 6.92
N GLU A 55 -0.58 -7.12 6.77
CA GLU A 55 -1.62 -6.94 7.79
C GLU A 55 -2.98 -7.08 7.13
N TRP A 56 -3.88 -7.86 7.72
CA TRP A 56 -5.28 -7.91 7.33
C TRP A 56 -6.14 -7.51 8.53
N GLY A 57 -7.05 -6.56 8.37
CA GLY A 57 -7.86 -6.04 9.47
C GLY A 57 -8.73 -4.85 9.07
N PRO A 58 -9.19 -4.02 10.04
CA PRO A 58 -10.02 -2.86 9.77
C PRO A 58 -9.39 -1.89 8.75
N PRO A 59 -10.21 -1.21 7.92
CA PRO A 59 -9.73 -0.33 6.87
C PRO A 59 -9.15 0.97 7.43
N GLN A 60 -8.05 1.42 6.84
CA GLN A 60 -7.41 2.71 7.12
C GLN A 60 -7.71 3.76 6.04
N ARG A 61 -8.50 3.39 5.03
CA ARG A 61 -8.92 4.27 3.93
C ARG A 61 -10.44 4.24 3.82
N GLY A 62 -11.04 5.42 3.66
CA GLY A 62 -12.50 5.55 3.59
C GLY A 62 -13.14 4.89 2.37
N TYR A 63 -12.36 4.64 1.31
CA TYR A 63 -12.82 3.93 0.11
C TYR A 63 -12.76 2.40 0.23
N ILE A 64 -12.26 1.85 1.34
CA ILE A 64 -12.22 0.41 1.59
C ILE A 64 -13.32 0.05 2.59
N VAL A 65 -14.18 -0.90 2.22
CA VAL A 65 -15.28 -1.39 3.03
C VAL A 65 -14.97 -2.80 3.54
N GLY A 66 -15.31 -3.09 4.79
CA GLY A 66 -15.08 -4.40 5.39
C GLY A 66 -13.66 -4.53 5.94
N HIS A 67 -12.78 -5.23 5.22
CA HIS A 67 -11.40 -5.47 5.65
C HIS A 67 -10.40 -5.07 4.56
N GLU A 68 -9.26 -4.59 5.02
CA GLU A 68 -8.13 -4.16 4.20
C GLU A 68 -6.97 -5.12 4.42
N LEU A 69 -6.40 -5.61 3.31
CA LEU A 69 -5.08 -6.22 3.27
C LEU A 69 -4.04 -5.15 2.93
N ARG A 70 -3.01 -5.03 3.75
CA ARG A 70 -1.91 -4.07 3.60
C ARG A 70 -0.60 -4.82 3.57
N LEU A 71 0.26 -4.53 2.60
CA LEU A 71 1.67 -4.93 2.62
C LEU A 71 2.56 -3.69 2.63
N ARG A 72 3.69 -3.80 3.32
CA ARG A 72 4.73 -2.77 3.33
C ARG A 72 6.11 -3.40 3.36
N MET A 73 7.07 -2.78 2.67
CA MET A 73 8.47 -3.16 2.68
C MET A 73 9.36 -1.94 2.47
N GLU A 74 10.46 -1.85 3.22
CA GLU A 74 11.50 -0.84 3.00
C GLU A 74 12.39 -1.31 1.85
N LEU A 75 12.56 -0.48 0.83
CA LEU A 75 13.35 -0.78 -0.36
C LEU A 75 14.64 0.03 -0.45
N GLU A 76 14.74 1.13 0.31
CA GLU A 76 15.84 2.11 0.21
C GLU A 76 15.94 2.73 -1.19
N LEU A 77 14.80 2.84 -1.88
CA LEU A 77 14.71 3.60 -3.13
C LEU A 77 14.97 5.09 -2.87
N SER A 78 15.39 5.83 -3.91
CA SER A 78 15.40 7.29 -3.87
C SER A 78 14.01 7.80 -3.45
N GLY A 79 13.97 8.85 -2.64
CA GLY A 79 12.72 9.48 -2.21
C GLY A 79 11.87 10.02 -3.37
N ASP A 80 12.48 10.20 -4.53
CA ASP A 80 11.87 10.74 -5.75
C ASP A 80 11.24 9.66 -6.65
N ALA A 81 11.54 8.38 -6.40
CA ALA A 81 10.90 7.26 -7.08
C ALA A 81 9.48 7.06 -6.51
N GLN A 82 8.54 7.82 -7.06
CA GLN A 82 7.16 7.90 -6.61
C GLN A 82 6.25 7.42 -7.73
N MET A 83 5.79 6.18 -7.61
CA MET A 83 4.95 5.53 -8.61
C MET A 83 3.71 4.96 -7.94
N LEU A 84 2.55 5.13 -8.57
CA LEU A 84 1.25 4.71 -8.04
C LEU A 84 0.45 4.03 -9.14
N LEU A 85 -0.06 2.85 -8.83
CA LEU A 85 -1.01 2.08 -9.62
C LEU A 85 -2.28 1.88 -8.79
N LEU A 86 -3.43 2.11 -9.43
CA LEU A 86 -4.76 1.99 -8.84
C LEU A 86 -5.65 1.11 -9.71
N SER A 87 -6.57 0.36 -9.10
CA SER A 87 -7.72 -0.19 -9.83
C SER A 87 -8.50 0.95 -10.49
N ARG A 88 -8.98 0.76 -11.72
CA ARG A 88 -9.62 1.82 -12.51
C ARG A 88 -10.83 2.47 -11.82
N PRO A 89 -11.79 1.70 -11.24
CA PRO A 89 -12.93 2.30 -10.54
C PRO A 89 -12.52 3.16 -9.33
N LEU A 90 -11.45 2.76 -8.62
CA LEU A 90 -10.89 3.55 -7.51
C LEU A 90 -10.29 4.85 -8.03
N MET A 91 -9.48 4.80 -9.09
CA MET A 91 -8.89 6.00 -9.69
C MET A 91 -9.97 6.99 -10.11
N ASP A 92 -10.99 6.54 -10.84
CA ASP A 92 -12.09 7.41 -11.29
C ASP A 92 -12.85 8.02 -10.09
N THR A 93 -13.05 7.25 -9.02
CA THR A 93 -13.68 7.73 -7.77
C THR A 93 -12.85 8.80 -7.09
N LEU A 94 -11.54 8.57 -6.93
CA LEU A 94 -10.62 9.51 -6.29
C LEU A 94 -10.45 10.78 -7.13
N GLU A 95 -10.43 10.68 -8.47
CA GLU A 95 -10.38 11.84 -9.37
C GLU A 95 -11.64 12.71 -9.23
N ARG A 96 -12.83 12.09 -9.16
CA ARG A 96 -14.08 12.81 -8.92
C ARG A 96 -14.09 13.51 -7.56
N GLN A 97 -13.72 12.80 -6.49
CA GLN A 97 -13.65 13.37 -5.14
C GLN A 97 -12.67 14.55 -5.08
N THR A 98 -11.55 14.42 -5.77
CA THR A 98 -10.54 15.48 -5.86
C THR A 98 -11.12 16.71 -6.55
N PHE A 99 -11.82 16.53 -7.68
CA PHE A 99 -12.49 17.63 -8.37
C PHE A 99 -13.54 18.32 -7.50
N GLU A 100 -14.41 17.55 -6.82
CA GLU A 100 -15.42 18.05 -5.89
C GLU A 100 -14.78 18.86 -4.75
N GLU A 101 -13.71 18.34 -4.13
CA GLU A 101 -12.96 19.06 -3.10
C GLU A 101 -12.33 20.36 -3.62
N PHE A 102 -11.89 20.42 -4.88
CA PHE A 102 -11.36 21.66 -5.47
C PHE A 102 -12.46 22.66 -5.87
N THR A 103 -13.62 22.20 -6.32
CA THR A 103 -14.74 23.09 -6.68
C THR A 103 -15.47 23.63 -5.45
N ASP A 104 -15.57 22.83 -4.39
CA ASP A 104 -16.25 23.23 -3.15
C ASP A 104 -15.33 24.08 -2.23
N ASN A 105 -13.99 23.92 -2.30
CA ASN A 105 -13.04 24.67 -1.47
C ASN A 105 -12.45 25.93 -2.15
N VAL A 106 -13.30 26.85 -2.60
CA VAL A 106 -12.90 28.28 -2.74
C VAL A 106 -12.69 28.94 -1.38
N GLN A 107 -13.02 28.29 -0.25
CA GLN A 107 -12.69 28.76 1.09
C GLN A 107 -11.89 27.74 1.93
N THR A 108 -10.58 28.01 2.02
CA THR A 108 -9.69 27.78 3.17
C THR A 108 -9.45 26.34 3.67
N GLN A 109 -8.18 25.93 3.53
CA GLN A 109 -7.47 24.82 4.19
C GLN A 109 -7.63 23.43 3.54
N ILE A 110 -6.81 23.16 2.52
CA ILE A 110 -6.36 21.80 2.18
C ILE A 110 -5.45 21.32 3.33
N GLY A 111 -6.06 20.97 4.46
CA GLY A 111 -5.37 20.50 5.66
C GLY A 111 -5.33 18.98 5.68
N THR A 112 -4.14 18.39 5.64
CA THR A 112 -3.70 17.09 6.23
C THR A 112 -4.60 15.83 6.20
N LYS A 113 -5.79 15.86 5.60
CA LYS A 113 -6.80 14.80 5.56
C LYS A 113 -6.90 14.13 4.20
N THR A 114 -6.43 14.79 3.13
CA THR A 114 -6.45 14.23 1.78
C THR A 114 -5.47 13.06 1.70
N PRO A 115 -5.93 11.84 1.39
CA PRO A 115 -5.07 10.67 1.21
C PRO A 115 -3.98 10.93 0.15
N GLU A 116 -2.83 10.28 0.30
CA GLU A 116 -1.70 10.49 -0.61
C GLU A 116 -2.04 10.14 -2.06
N GLU A 117 -2.89 9.14 -2.26
CA GLU A 117 -3.35 8.71 -3.58
C GLU A 117 -4.09 9.83 -4.31
N MET A 118 -4.97 10.58 -3.62
CA MET A 118 -5.69 11.73 -4.19
C MET A 118 -4.72 12.87 -4.52
N ARG A 119 -3.81 13.20 -3.60
CA ARG A 119 -2.77 14.22 -3.84
C ARG A 119 -1.95 13.90 -5.08
N TRP A 120 -1.61 12.64 -5.30
CA TRP A 120 -0.77 12.21 -6.43
C TRP A 120 -1.50 12.25 -7.77
N LEU A 121 -2.80 11.97 -7.79
CA LEU A 121 -3.62 12.12 -9.01
C LEU A 121 -3.64 13.56 -9.54
N VAL A 122 -3.41 14.55 -8.66
CA VAL A 122 -3.26 15.96 -9.02
C VAL A 122 -1.82 16.31 -9.38
N MET A 123 -0.89 15.85 -8.56
CA MET A 123 0.51 16.29 -8.64
C MET A 123 1.30 15.61 -9.75
N PHE A 124 0.97 14.36 -10.09
CA PHE A 124 1.78 13.54 -10.98
C PHE A 124 1.12 13.26 -12.33
N PRO A 125 1.91 13.28 -13.41
CA PRO A 125 1.42 12.89 -14.73
C PRO A 125 0.97 11.43 -14.76
N LYS A 126 -0.07 11.15 -15.57
CA LYS A 126 -0.52 9.78 -15.85
C LYS A 126 0.52 9.03 -16.67
N VAL A 127 0.79 7.79 -16.27
CA VAL A 127 1.64 6.85 -17.03
C VAL A 127 0.87 6.39 -18.28
N ASN A 128 1.51 6.40 -19.44
CA ASN A 128 0.89 5.94 -20.68
C ASN A 128 0.87 4.40 -20.74
N LEU A 129 -0.24 3.78 -20.32
CA LEU A 129 -0.43 2.33 -20.35
C LEU A 129 -0.86 1.78 -21.72
N SER A 130 -0.85 2.57 -22.79
CA SER A 130 -1.24 2.10 -24.13
C SER A 130 -0.50 0.85 -24.62
N PRO A 131 0.81 0.66 -24.34
CA PRO A 131 1.52 -0.57 -24.67
C PRO A 131 0.99 -1.81 -23.91
N LEU A 132 0.42 -1.61 -22.73
CA LEU A 132 -0.07 -2.66 -21.82
C LEU A 132 -1.60 -2.81 -21.95
N LYS A 133 -2.04 -3.35 -23.09
CA LYS A 133 -3.45 -3.33 -23.53
C LYS A 133 -4.46 -3.92 -22.53
N VAL A 134 -4.08 -4.97 -21.80
CA VAL A 134 -4.97 -5.60 -20.79
C VAL A 134 -4.95 -4.79 -19.49
N LEU A 135 -3.78 -4.28 -19.09
CA LEU A 135 -3.66 -3.47 -17.87
C LEU A 135 -4.43 -2.15 -17.97
N ARG A 136 -4.35 -1.45 -19.10
CA ARG A 136 -4.96 -0.11 -19.25
C ARG A 136 -6.49 -0.09 -19.06
N THR A 137 -7.15 -1.24 -19.20
CA THR A 137 -8.62 -1.33 -19.02
C THR A 137 -8.99 -1.54 -17.56
N ARG A 138 -8.10 -2.13 -16.76
CA ARG A 138 -8.34 -2.51 -15.36
C ARG A 138 -7.67 -1.59 -14.36
N PHE A 139 -6.62 -0.90 -14.78
CA PHE A 139 -5.80 -0.06 -13.92
C PHE A 139 -5.52 1.30 -14.54
N GLY A 140 -5.16 2.25 -13.69
CA GLY A 140 -4.51 3.48 -14.08
C GLY A 140 -3.34 3.78 -13.16
N ALA A 141 -2.39 4.57 -13.65
CA ALA A 141 -1.15 4.85 -12.95
C ALA A 141 -0.72 6.30 -13.11
N VAL A 142 -0.05 6.82 -12.08
CA VAL A 142 0.65 8.11 -12.07
C VAL A 142 2.05 7.91 -11.51
N ALA A 143 3.00 8.72 -11.96
CA ALA A 143 4.38 8.65 -11.47
C ALA A 143 5.05 10.01 -11.54
N SER A 144 6.00 10.27 -10.63
CA SER A 144 6.86 11.46 -10.69
C SER A 144 7.63 11.54 -12.02
N ASP A 145 8.13 10.40 -12.50
CA ASP A 145 8.58 10.18 -13.87
C ASP A 145 7.70 9.11 -14.56
N PRO A 146 6.88 9.48 -15.57
CA PRO A 146 6.09 8.54 -16.35
C PRO A 146 6.90 7.42 -17.02
N ALA A 147 8.14 7.68 -17.43
CA ALA A 147 8.97 6.67 -18.10
C ALA A 147 9.40 5.59 -17.12
N ALA A 148 9.94 5.97 -15.95
CA ALA A 148 10.21 5.05 -14.84
C ALA A 148 8.93 4.30 -14.38
N GLY A 149 7.79 5.01 -14.30
CA GLY A 149 6.49 4.41 -13.96
C GLY A 149 6.05 3.33 -14.96
N LEU A 150 6.25 3.55 -16.26
CA LEU A 150 5.98 2.53 -17.28
C LEU A 150 6.96 1.37 -17.17
N ALA A 151 8.26 1.66 -17.04
CA ALA A 151 9.29 0.63 -16.90
C ALA A 151 9.09 -0.27 -15.66
N TRP A 152 8.56 0.29 -14.57
CA TRP A 152 8.17 -0.47 -13.38
C TRP A 152 7.03 -1.47 -13.66
N LEU A 153 6.03 -1.06 -14.45
CA LEU A 153 4.86 -1.88 -14.73
C LEU A 153 5.10 -2.94 -15.80
N GLU A 154 6.04 -2.71 -16.71
CA GLU A 154 6.35 -3.63 -17.80
C GLU A 154 6.93 -4.98 -17.33
N GLY A 155 6.83 -5.98 -18.21
CA GLY A 155 7.45 -7.29 -18.00
C GLY A 155 6.74 -8.13 -16.92
N PRO A 156 7.47 -8.68 -15.92
CA PRO A 156 6.89 -9.61 -14.94
C PRO A 156 5.71 -9.04 -14.14
N LEU A 157 5.74 -7.74 -13.81
CA LEU A 157 4.67 -7.12 -13.02
C LEU A 157 3.38 -7.02 -13.83
N ALA A 158 3.44 -6.63 -15.11
CA ALA A 158 2.28 -6.65 -16.00
C ALA A 158 1.64 -8.04 -16.03
N ASN A 159 2.43 -9.09 -16.25
CA ASN A 159 1.91 -10.47 -16.28
C ASN A 159 1.23 -10.89 -14.96
N MET A 160 1.77 -10.45 -13.82
CA MET A 160 1.16 -10.71 -12.51
C MET A 160 -0.14 -9.94 -12.30
N LEU A 161 -0.20 -8.68 -12.74
CA LEU A 161 -1.40 -7.84 -12.68
C LEU A 161 -2.51 -8.38 -13.60
N GLU A 162 -2.17 -8.88 -14.79
CA GLU A 162 -3.15 -9.53 -15.70
C GLU A 162 -3.77 -10.77 -15.06
N ARG A 163 -2.95 -11.62 -14.42
CA ARG A 163 -3.43 -12.78 -13.67
C ARG A 163 -4.25 -12.39 -12.43
N ALA A 164 -3.86 -11.33 -11.74
CA ALA A 164 -4.62 -10.81 -10.61
C ALA A 164 -6.01 -10.30 -11.06
N ALA A 165 -6.07 -9.61 -12.20
CA ALA A 165 -7.30 -9.06 -12.78
C ALA A 165 -8.32 -10.12 -13.23
N THR A 166 -7.92 -11.38 -13.33
CA THR A 166 -8.79 -12.54 -13.60
C THR A 166 -8.99 -13.44 -12.38
N SER A 167 -8.45 -13.07 -11.21
CA SER A 167 -8.55 -13.82 -9.96
C SER A 167 -9.01 -12.91 -8.82
N PHE A 168 -8.12 -12.58 -7.86
CA PHE A 168 -8.49 -11.85 -6.65
C PHE A 168 -8.79 -10.35 -6.87
N LEU A 169 -8.56 -9.83 -8.09
CA LEU A 169 -8.99 -8.48 -8.51
C LEU A 169 -10.08 -8.51 -9.59
N LEU A 170 -10.76 -9.65 -9.79
CA LEU A 170 -11.78 -9.81 -10.83
C LEU A 170 -12.90 -8.77 -10.74
N ASP A 171 -13.42 -8.57 -9.53
CA ASP A 171 -14.51 -7.64 -9.21
C ASP A 171 -14.03 -6.20 -9.01
N GLU A 172 -12.79 -5.91 -9.42
CA GLU A 172 -12.15 -4.59 -9.31
C GLU A 172 -12.27 -3.95 -7.90
N PRO A 173 -11.96 -4.70 -6.82
CA PRO A 173 -11.97 -4.13 -5.49
C PRO A 173 -10.98 -2.94 -5.42
N PRO A 174 -11.18 -1.98 -4.51
CA PRO A 174 -10.21 -0.93 -4.26
C PRO A 174 -8.81 -1.53 -4.07
N PHE A 175 -7.91 -1.19 -4.99
CA PHE A 175 -6.55 -1.71 -5.04
C PHE A 175 -5.57 -0.57 -5.28
N VAL A 176 -4.50 -0.55 -4.49
CA VAL A 176 -3.41 0.42 -4.55
C VAL A 176 -2.09 -0.35 -4.48
N LEU A 177 -1.17 -0.03 -5.39
CA LEU A 177 0.22 -0.44 -5.32
C LEU A 177 1.08 0.80 -5.54
N MET A 178 2.01 1.10 -4.64
CA MET A 178 2.82 2.30 -4.75
C MET A 178 4.23 2.15 -4.18
N THR A 179 5.12 3.00 -4.68
CA THR A 179 6.42 3.29 -4.06
C THR A 179 6.36 4.71 -3.49
N LEU A 180 6.77 4.89 -2.23
CA LEU A 180 6.72 6.17 -1.54
C LEU A 180 7.82 6.23 -0.48
N ARG A 181 8.67 7.26 -0.57
CA ARG A 181 9.73 7.56 0.43
C ARG A 181 10.60 6.33 0.74
N GLY A 182 11.12 5.69 -0.30
CA GLY A 182 11.99 4.51 -0.14
C GLY A 182 11.25 3.19 0.14
N ARG A 183 9.92 3.19 0.27
CA ARG A 183 9.12 2.01 0.63
C ARG A 183 8.17 1.60 -0.47
N ALA A 184 7.85 0.31 -0.54
CA ALA A 184 6.72 -0.20 -1.30
C ALA A 184 5.52 -0.46 -0.39
N TYR A 185 4.33 -0.18 -0.91
CA TYR A 185 3.05 -0.43 -0.25
C TYR A 185 2.07 -1.09 -1.22
N LEU A 186 1.30 -2.04 -0.71
CA LEU A 186 0.11 -2.56 -1.37
C LEU A 186 -1.06 -2.43 -0.40
N ARG A 187 -2.20 -1.97 -0.90
CA ARG A 187 -3.46 -1.94 -0.15
C ARG A 187 -4.57 -2.49 -1.02
N MET A 188 -5.39 -3.37 -0.46
CA MET A 188 -6.57 -3.82 -1.17
C MET A 188 -7.71 -4.16 -0.23
N GLN A 189 -8.94 -3.97 -0.69
CA GLN A 189 -10.10 -4.56 -0.04
C GLN A 189 -10.04 -6.08 -0.20
N LEU A 190 -10.13 -6.81 0.90
CA LEU A 190 -10.13 -8.28 0.89
C LEU A 190 -11.13 -8.82 1.91
N VAL A 191 -12.22 -9.42 1.43
CA VAL A 191 -13.31 -9.91 2.29
C VAL A 191 -12.89 -11.12 3.12
N SER A 192 -12.23 -12.09 2.50
CA SER A 192 -11.78 -13.32 3.14
C SER A 192 -10.30 -13.60 2.81
N PRO A 193 -9.43 -13.74 3.82
CA PRO A 193 -8.01 -13.94 3.61
C PRO A 193 -7.66 -15.44 3.59
N ASP A 194 -8.00 -16.14 2.51
CA ASP A 194 -7.58 -17.54 2.34
C ASP A 194 -6.10 -17.65 1.90
N ALA A 195 -5.51 -18.82 2.13
CA ALA A 195 -4.10 -19.08 1.86
C ALA A 195 -3.71 -18.89 0.38
N THR A 196 -4.63 -19.13 -0.56
CA THR A 196 -4.37 -19.00 -2.00
C THR A 196 -4.26 -17.53 -2.37
N VAL A 197 -5.23 -16.72 -1.94
CA VAL A 197 -5.22 -15.28 -2.19
C VAL A 197 -4.03 -14.61 -1.50
N ILE A 198 -3.75 -14.95 -0.23
CA ILE A 198 -2.58 -14.44 0.49
C ILE A 198 -1.28 -14.75 -0.26
N SER A 199 -1.11 -15.99 -0.74
CA SER A 199 0.06 -16.37 -1.55
C SER A 199 0.19 -15.53 -2.81
N ALA A 200 -0.93 -15.36 -3.53
CA ALA A 200 -0.94 -14.67 -4.81
C ALA A 200 -0.68 -13.17 -4.66
N VAL A 201 -1.24 -12.54 -3.62
CA VAL A 201 -0.99 -11.13 -3.31
C VAL A 201 0.46 -10.91 -2.89
N LEU A 202 1.02 -11.78 -2.04
CA LEU A 202 2.44 -11.67 -1.67
C LEU A 202 3.33 -11.80 -2.90
N ALA A 203 3.11 -12.80 -3.76
CA ALA A 203 3.90 -12.97 -4.98
C ALA A 203 3.80 -11.75 -5.92
N LEU A 204 2.61 -11.13 -6.02
CA LEU A 204 2.43 -9.89 -6.79
C LEU A 204 3.25 -8.75 -6.17
N PHE A 205 3.22 -8.60 -4.85
CA PHE A 205 3.95 -7.58 -4.13
C PHE A 205 5.47 -7.76 -4.25
N GLU A 206 5.98 -8.97 -4.08
CA GLU A 206 7.41 -9.29 -4.26
C GLU A 206 7.86 -8.98 -5.70
N THR A 207 7.02 -9.31 -6.70
CA THR A 207 7.29 -8.96 -8.10
C THR A 207 7.33 -7.45 -8.30
N ALA A 208 6.40 -6.72 -7.68
CA ALA A 208 6.35 -5.27 -7.76
C ALA A 208 7.58 -4.61 -7.12
N VAL A 209 8.06 -5.15 -6.00
CA VAL A 209 9.30 -4.74 -5.34
C VAL A 209 10.50 -4.96 -6.26
N ALA A 210 10.65 -6.15 -6.82
CA ALA A 210 11.74 -6.48 -7.72
C ALA A 210 11.75 -5.56 -8.96
N GLN A 211 10.59 -5.29 -9.55
CA GLN A 211 10.49 -4.36 -10.67
C GLN A 211 10.78 -2.90 -10.28
N ALA A 212 10.40 -2.47 -9.07
CA ALA A 212 10.68 -1.10 -8.61
C ALA A 212 12.19 -0.88 -8.44
N LEU A 213 12.89 -1.85 -7.85
CA LEU A 213 14.36 -1.84 -7.73
C LEU A 213 15.03 -1.82 -9.11
N ARG A 214 14.52 -2.61 -10.08
CA ARG A 214 15.01 -2.62 -11.46
C ARG A 214 14.83 -1.27 -12.14
N ALA A 215 13.64 -0.70 -12.05
CA ALA A 215 13.32 0.60 -12.68
C ALA A 215 14.19 1.72 -12.11
N ALA A 216 14.41 1.73 -10.79
CA ALA A 216 15.30 2.67 -10.14
C ALA A 216 16.78 2.49 -10.54
N ALA A 217 17.22 1.24 -10.78
CA ALA A 217 18.58 0.98 -11.26
C ALA A 217 18.79 1.44 -12.71
N SER A 218 17.76 1.36 -13.57
CA SER A 218 17.83 1.83 -14.97
C SER A 218 17.81 3.35 -15.13
N ASP A 219 17.25 4.07 -14.15
CA ASP A 219 17.25 5.53 -14.11
C ASP A 219 18.61 6.10 -13.66
N GLY A 220 19.52 5.21 -13.23
CA GLY A 220 20.93 5.46 -12.95
C GLY A 220 21.74 5.76 -14.20
N SER A 221 21.39 6.83 -14.91
CA SER A 221 22.39 7.62 -15.60
C SER A 221 23.41 8.09 -14.57
N THR A 222 24.67 7.79 -14.85
CA THR A 222 25.84 8.05 -14.03
C THR A 222 25.88 9.52 -13.55
N ASP A 223 25.53 9.75 -12.29
CA ASP A 223 25.97 10.95 -11.57
C ASP A 223 26.69 10.52 -10.29
N ALA A 224 27.93 10.05 -10.50
CA ALA A 224 28.94 9.91 -9.47
C ALA A 224 29.39 11.27 -8.86
N ASN A 225 28.59 12.34 -8.95
CA ASN A 225 28.96 13.64 -8.39
C ASN A 225 27.81 14.59 -8.00
N ALA A 226 26.57 14.12 -7.85
CA ALA A 226 25.51 14.93 -7.24
C ALA A 226 25.52 14.72 -5.71
N ALA A 227 26.53 15.31 -5.06
CA ALA A 227 26.61 15.45 -3.61
C ALA A 227 25.46 16.33 -3.10
N TRP A 228 24.27 15.74 -2.95
CA TRP A 228 23.22 16.30 -2.10
C TRP A 228 23.43 15.73 -0.70
N GLY A 229 23.95 16.58 0.18
CA GLY A 229 24.17 16.25 1.58
C GLY A 229 22.88 15.76 2.26
N PRO A 230 22.99 14.97 3.34
CA PRO A 230 21.82 14.44 4.01
C PRO A 230 21.07 15.59 4.66
N THR A 231 19.99 16.07 4.05
CA THR A 231 18.88 16.63 4.81
C THR A 231 18.15 15.46 5.44
N SER A 232 18.79 14.86 6.45
CA SER A 232 18.11 14.03 7.43
C SER A 232 17.00 14.89 8.03
N SER A 233 15.76 14.62 7.65
CA SER A 233 14.60 15.23 8.28
C SER A 233 14.57 14.79 9.74
N THR A 234 14.96 15.69 10.64
CA THR A 234 15.07 15.50 12.09
C THR A 234 13.70 15.42 12.79
N ALA A 235 12.65 14.98 12.09
CA ALA A 235 11.28 15.06 12.57
C ALA A 235 10.80 13.84 13.40
N TRP A 236 11.60 12.79 13.56
CA TRP A 236 11.14 11.56 14.24
C TRP A 236 12.18 10.90 15.17
N GLN A 237 13.04 11.68 15.82
CA GLN A 237 13.93 11.17 16.89
C GLN A 237 13.31 11.15 18.29
N SER A 238 12.04 11.51 18.47
CA SER A 238 11.40 11.48 19.79
C SER A 238 10.72 10.14 20.07
N LEU A 239 11.52 9.09 20.29
CA LEU A 239 11.14 7.93 21.12
C LEU A 239 12.42 7.19 21.55
N GLN A 240 13.25 7.86 22.35
CA GLN A 240 14.14 7.17 23.28
C GLN A 240 13.47 7.18 24.66
N PRO A 241 13.45 6.04 25.39
CA PRO A 241 13.04 6.04 26.78
C PRO A 241 13.98 6.95 27.58
N LEU A 242 13.41 7.82 28.41
CA LEU A 242 14.15 8.55 29.43
C LEU A 242 14.66 7.51 30.43
N ASP A 243 15.96 7.19 30.38
CA ASP A 243 16.63 6.55 31.51
C ASP A 243 16.62 7.53 32.68
N THR A 244 15.68 7.30 33.58
CA THR A 244 15.76 7.72 34.97
C THR A 244 16.87 6.92 35.63
N ASP A 245 18.00 7.56 35.96
CA ASP A 245 18.49 7.50 37.34
C ASP A 245 19.61 8.52 37.59
N ALA A 246 19.23 9.55 38.35
CA ALA A 246 20.15 10.39 39.09
C ALA A 246 20.35 9.77 40.48
N ALA A 247 21.46 9.06 40.70
CA ALA A 247 21.94 8.79 42.05
C ALA A 247 23.45 8.52 42.09
N SER A 248 24.22 9.58 42.32
CA SER A 248 25.14 9.70 43.48
C SER A 248 26.42 10.46 43.14
N ARG A 249 26.46 11.72 43.56
CA ARG A 249 27.71 12.40 43.94
C ARG A 249 28.16 11.83 45.29
N LYS A 250 29.44 11.46 45.38
CA LYS A 250 30.32 11.76 46.54
C LYS A 250 31.75 11.31 46.21
N ARG A 251 32.63 12.29 45.97
CA ARG A 251 33.80 12.61 46.79
C ARG A 251 34.20 14.04 46.52
#